data_AF-A0A831WSE3-F1
#
_entry.id   AF-A0A831WSE3-F1
#
_cell.length_a   1.000
_cell.length_b   1.000
_cell.length_c   1.000
_cell.angle_alpha   90.00
_cell.angle_beta   90.00
_cell.angle_gamma   90.00
#
_symmetry.space_group_name_H-M   'P 1'
#
loop_
_entity.id
_entity.type
_entity.pdbx_description
1 polymer ?
#
loop_
_entity_poly.entity_id
_entity_poly.type
_entity_poly.pdbx_seq_one_letter_code
_entity_poly.pdbx_strand_id
1 'polypeptide(L)'
;SDYEITEIRAPSRFTGKSIEEINFRESYDVVLITIKRIETQPHFWGLATRDVERFIGIPKPETVIEKDDILLLFGSSEAFQRILSEPDVHHGPSAGEP
;
A
#
# COMPACT_ATOMS: atom_id res chain seq x y z
N SER A 1 -2.89 18.64 -18.88
CA SER A 1 -2.58 17.20 -18.93
C SER A 1 -1.97 16.89 -17.59
N ASP A 2 -2.79 16.38 -16.67
CA ASP A 2 -2.53 16.52 -15.24
C ASP A 2 -2.12 15.16 -14.66
N TYR A 3 -1.08 14.59 -15.27
CA TYR A 3 -0.41 13.40 -14.75
C TYR A 3 0.70 13.84 -13.81
N GLU A 4 0.75 13.24 -12.64
CA GLU A 4 1.74 13.53 -11.62
C GLU A 4 2.20 12.25 -10.92
N ILE A 5 3.29 12.39 -10.17
CA ILE A 5 3.71 11.38 -9.20
C ILE A 5 3.24 11.85 -7.83
N THR A 6 2.54 10.99 -7.10
CA THR A 6 2.03 11.32 -5.77
C THR A 6 2.30 10.20 -4.77
N GLU A 7 2.35 10.56 -3.49
CA GLU A 7 2.38 9.60 -2.39
C GLU A 7 0.98 9.46 -1.80
N ILE A 8 0.51 8.22 -1.64
CA ILE A 8 -0.72 7.93 -0.90
C ILE A 8 -0.45 6.88 0.16
N ARG A 9 -1.09 7.01 1.33
CA ARG A 9 -1.14 5.89 2.28
C ARG A 9 -1.98 4.78 1.65
N ALA A 10 -1.46 3.55 1.66
CA ALA A 10 -2.18 2.39 1.18
C ALA A 10 -3.52 2.27 1.92
N PRO A 11 -4.64 2.22 1.19
CA PRO A 11 -5.93 1.96 1.81
C PRO A 11 -5.95 0.61 2.50
N SER A 12 -6.73 0.47 3.58
CA SER A 12 -6.67 -0.75 4.39
C SER A 12 -7.12 -1.99 3.60
N ARG A 13 -8.01 -1.83 2.61
CA ARG A 13 -8.43 -2.89 1.68
C ARG A 13 -7.33 -3.46 0.77
N PHE A 14 -6.15 -2.82 0.70
CA PHE A 14 -4.98 -3.35 0.00
C PHE A 14 -4.05 -4.14 0.93
N THR A 15 -4.19 -4.00 2.25
CA THR A 15 -3.34 -4.70 3.22
C THR A 15 -3.46 -6.21 3.04
N GLY A 16 -2.32 -6.88 2.92
CA GLY A 16 -2.26 -8.34 2.72
C GLY A 16 -2.44 -8.79 1.28
N LYS A 17 -2.75 -7.89 0.34
CA LYS A 17 -2.81 -8.20 -1.09
C LYS A 17 -1.46 -7.94 -1.76
N SER A 18 -1.12 -8.78 -2.71
CA SER A 18 0.00 -8.59 -3.61
C SER A 18 -0.30 -7.53 -4.69
N ILE A 19 0.74 -7.02 -5.32
CA ILE A 19 0.61 -6.05 -6.42
C ILE A 19 -0.17 -6.66 -7.60
N GLU A 20 0.06 -7.94 -7.91
CA GLU A 20 -0.68 -8.65 -8.96
C GLU A 20 -2.18 -8.74 -8.63
N GLU A 21 -2.54 -9.01 -7.37
CA GLU A 21 -3.94 -9.07 -6.94
C GLU A 21 -4.65 -7.72 -7.00
N ILE A 22 -3.95 -6.62 -6.67
CA ILE A 22 -4.51 -5.26 -6.73
C ILE A 22 -4.62 -4.79 -8.19
N ASN A 23 -3.64 -5.16 -9.02
CA ASN A 23 -3.58 -4.88 -10.45
C ASN A 23 -3.72 -3.38 -10.77
N PHE A 24 -2.84 -2.55 -10.21
CA PHE A 24 -2.98 -1.08 -10.16
C PHE A 24 -3.28 -0.40 -11.50
N ARG A 25 -2.66 -0.87 -12.59
CA ARG A 25 -2.81 -0.27 -13.93
C ARG A 25 -4.20 -0.52 -14.48
N GLU A 26 -4.69 -1.75 -14.37
CA GLU A 26 -5.95 -2.19 -14.95
C GLU A 26 -7.14 -1.78 -14.07
N SER A 27 -6.98 -1.86 -12.74
CA SER A 27 -8.05 -1.56 -11.77
C SER A 27 -8.23 -0.06 -11.54
N TYR A 28 -7.14 0.73 -11.58
CA TYR A 28 -7.16 2.12 -11.15
C TYR A 28 -6.52 3.12 -12.13
N ASP A 29 -5.95 2.66 -13.25
CA ASP A 29 -5.25 3.51 -14.23
C ASP A 29 -4.06 4.28 -13.63
N VAL A 30 -3.31 3.60 -12.73
CA VAL A 30 -2.09 4.12 -12.13
C VAL A 30 -0.92 3.15 -12.25
N VAL A 31 0.31 3.66 -12.22
CA VAL A 31 1.53 2.86 -12.14
C VAL A 31 2.13 2.99 -10.74
N LEU A 32 2.29 1.86 -10.06
CA LEU A 32 3.05 1.79 -8.81
C LEU A 32 4.56 1.87 -9.12
N ILE A 33 5.21 2.92 -8.62
CA ILE A 33 6.64 3.16 -8.82
C ILE A 33 7.44 2.41 -7.74
N THR A 34 7.09 2.64 -6.47
CA THR A 34 7.76 2.03 -5.32
C THR A 34 6.84 2.08 -4.10
N ILE A 35 7.25 1.41 -3.02
CA ILE A 35 6.57 1.41 -1.74
C ILE A 35 7.54 1.94 -0.70
N LYS A 36 7.11 2.91 0.09
CA LYS A 36 7.80 3.37 1.29
C LYS A 36 7.14 2.72 2.50
N ARG A 37 7.91 1.91 3.22
CA ARG A 37 7.47 1.14 4.39
C ARG A 37 8.12 1.66 5.66
N ILE A 38 7.35 1.72 6.74
CA ILE A 38 7.85 2.04 8.07
C ILE A 38 8.04 0.73 8.82
N GLU A 39 9.28 0.37 9.12
CA GLU A 39 9.62 -0.81 9.91
C GLU A 39 10.05 -0.39 11.32
N THR A 40 9.42 -0.97 12.33
CA THR A 40 9.86 -0.79 13.73
C THR A 40 11.03 -1.73 14.01
N GLN A 41 12.22 -1.16 14.21
CA GLN A 41 13.43 -1.92 14.50
C GLN A 41 13.84 -1.76 15.97
N PRO A 42 14.36 -2.82 16.63
CA PRO A 42 14.91 -2.71 17.97
C PRO A 42 16.20 -1.90 17.96
N HIS A 43 16.32 -0.98 18.91
CA HIS A 43 17.52 -0.22 19.22
C HIS A 43 18.21 -0.83 20.46
N PHE A 44 19.55 -0.79 20.49
CA PHE A 44 20.46 -1.25 21.56
C PHE A 44 19.84 -2.17 22.64
N TRP A 45 20.20 -3.46 22.61
CA TRP A 45 19.83 -4.43 23.66
C TRP A 45 18.31 -4.53 23.96
N GLY A 46 17.44 -4.16 23.00
CA GLY A 46 15.98 -4.38 23.10
C GLY A 46 15.25 -3.41 24.02
N LEU A 47 15.89 -2.32 24.45
CA LEU A 47 15.32 -1.37 25.43
C LEU A 47 14.49 -0.24 24.78
N ALA A 48 14.65 -0.01 23.47
CA ALA A 48 13.87 0.97 22.73
C ALA A 48 13.61 0.48 21.30
N THR A 49 12.50 0.89 20.70
CA THR A 49 12.21 0.68 19.28
C THR A 49 12.32 2.00 18.54
N ARG A 50 12.78 1.97 17.29
CA ARG A 50 12.76 3.10 16.38
C ARG A 50 12.11 2.71 15.07
N ASP A 51 11.27 3.61 14.56
CA ASP A 51 10.72 3.50 13.21
C ASP A 51 11.77 3.93 12.18
N VAL A 52 11.97 3.06 11.19
CA VAL A 52 12.90 3.25 10.09
C VAL A 52 12.11 3.20 8.78
N GLU A 53 12.31 4.20 7.93
CA GLU A 53 11.71 4.23 6.61
C GLU A 53 12.59 3.43 5.62
N ARG A 54 11.95 2.56 4.85
CA ARG A 54 12.59 1.74 3.82
C ARG A 54 11.82 1.82 2.51
N PHE A 55 12.53 2.01 1.41
CA PHE A 55 11.96 1.89 0.07
C PHE A 55 12.08 0.45 -0.45
N ILE A 56 10.97 -0.08 -0.98
CA ILE A 56 10.93 -1.34 -1.72
C ILE A 56 11.18 -1.02 -3.19
N GLY A 57 12.46 -0.95 -3.58
CA GLY A 57 12.99 -0.61 -4.90
C GLY A 57 11.98 -0.61 -6.07
N ILE A 58 12.06 -1.60 -6.96
CA ILE A 58 11.00 -1.87 -7.94
C ILE A 58 10.16 -3.01 -7.36
N PRO A 59 8.91 -2.75 -6.96
CA PRO A 59 8.06 -3.79 -6.41
C PRO A 59 7.76 -4.89 -7.43
N LYS A 60 7.89 -6.14 -7.02
CA LYS A 60 7.57 -7.32 -7.85
C LYS A 60 6.08 -7.69 -7.74
N PRO A 61 5.50 -8.40 -8.72
CA PRO A 61 4.09 -8.82 -8.67
C PRO A 61 3.68 -9.47 -7.33
N GLU A 62 4.54 -10.32 -6.76
CA GLU A 62 4.35 -11.02 -5.50
C GLU A 62 4.53 -10.15 -4.23
N THR A 63 4.92 -8.88 -4.37
CA THR A 63 5.15 -7.98 -3.23
C THR A 63 3.81 -7.69 -2.55
N VAL A 64 3.71 -8.00 -1.27
CA VAL A 64 2.50 -7.76 -0.47
C VAL A 64 2.54 -6.35 0.13
N ILE A 65 1.41 -5.64 -0.01
CA ILE A 65 1.18 -4.35 0.65
C ILE A 65 0.93 -4.61 2.14
N GLU A 66 1.68 -3.93 2.99
CA GLU A 66 1.56 -3.99 4.44
C GLU A 66 0.77 -2.80 4.99
N LYS A 67 0.34 -2.95 6.24
CA LYS A 67 -0.33 -1.87 6.94
C LYS A 67 0.59 -0.65 7.01
N ASP A 68 0.00 0.52 6.77
CA ASP A 68 0.67 1.83 6.82
C ASP A 68 1.74 2.07 5.74
N ASP A 69 1.85 1.17 4.74
CA ASP A 69 2.64 1.42 3.54
C ASP A 69 2.22 2.71 2.85
N ILE A 70 3.21 3.43 2.31
CA ILE A 70 3.01 4.60 1.47
C ILE A 70 3.35 4.21 0.04
N LEU A 71 2.37 4.33 -0.86
CA LEU A 71 2.49 4.00 -2.26
C LEU A 71 2.90 5.23 -3.05
N LEU A 72 3.96 5.11 -3.84
CA LEU A 72 4.38 6.13 -4.78
C LEU A 72 3.80 5.80 -6.15
N LEU A 73 2.85 6.60 -6.63
CA LEU A 73 2.05 6.31 -7.82
C LEU A 73 2.23 7.37 -8.89
N PHE A 74 2.24 6.96 -10.16
CA PHE A 74 2.07 7.84 -11.32
C PHE A 74 0.68 7.66 -11.92
N GLY A 75 -0.02 8.75 -12.20
CA GLY A 75 -1.40 8.73 -12.70
C GLY A 75 -2.02 10.13 -12.74
N SER A 76 -3.32 10.19 -13.05
CA SER A 76 -4.10 11.42 -13.01
C SER A 76 -4.69 11.66 -11.61
N SER A 77 -5.02 12.92 -11.29
CA SER A 77 -5.68 13.23 -10.02
C SER A 77 -7.01 12.48 -9.83
N GLU A 78 -7.76 12.23 -10.91
CA GLU A 78 -9.01 11.44 -10.87
C GLU A 78 -8.76 9.96 -10.48
N ALA A 79 -7.68 9.37 -10.98
CA ALA A 79 -7.29 8.00 -10.65
C ALA A 79 -6.92 7.88 -9.16
N PHE A 80 -6.19 8.85 -8.61
CA PHE A 80 -5.86 8.87 -7.18
C PHE A 80 -7.11 9.03 -6.31
N GLN A 81 -8.03 9.92 -6.69
CA GLN A 81 -9.29 10.09 -5.96
C GLN A 81 -10.13 8.81 -5.94
N ARG A 82 -10.13 8.03 -7.03
CA ARG A 82 -10.79 6.72 -7.08
C ARG A 82 -10.20 5.74 -6.07
N ILE A 83 -8.87 5.68 -5.95
CA ILE A 83 -8.19 4.84 -4.95
C ILE A 83 -8.55 5.28 -3.52
N LEU A 84 -8.66 6.58 -3.28
CA LEU A 84 -8.94 7.10 -1.93
C LEU A 84 -10.41 7.04 -1.52
N SER A 85 -11.34 7.08 -2.49
CA SER A 85 -12.78 7.15 -2.24
C SER A 85 -13.49 5.80 -2.19
N GLU A 86 -12.88 4.74 -2.73
CA GLU A 86 -13.43 3.40 -2.66
C GLU A 86 -13.44 2.90 -1.20
N PRO A 87 -14.60 2.49 -0.66
CA PRO A 87 -14.73 2.14 0.75
C PRO A 87 -13.93 0.87 1.08
N ASP A 88 -13.35 0.86 2.27
CA ASP A 88 -12.71 -0.33 2.80
C ASP A 88 -13.76 -1.39 3.15
N VAL A 89 -13.68 -2.55 2.49
CA VAL A 89 -14.57 -3.68 2.78
C VAL A 89 -14.07 -4.34 4.06
N HIS A 90 -14.72 -4.02 5.19
CA HIS A 90 -14.55 -4.77 6.41
C HIS A 90 -15.21 -6.14 6.26
N HIS A 91 -14.42 -7.17 5.94
CA HIS A 91 -14.83 -8.54 6.22
C HIS A 91 -14.87 -8.69 7.75
N GLY A 92 -16.07 -8.55 8.33
CA GLY A 92 -16.33 -9.02 9.68
C GLY A 92 -16.02 -10.52 9.78
N PRO A 93 -15.73 -11.04 10.99
CA PRO A 93 -15.44 -12.46 11.16
C PRO A 93 -16.56 -13.29 10.54
N SER A 94 -16.20 -14.19 9.62
CA SER A 94 -17.13 -15.17 9.08
C SER A 94 -17.71 -15.96 10.25
N ALA A 95 -18.96 -15.71 10.57
CA ALA A 95 -19.69 -16.50 11.53
C ALA A 95 -19.93 -17.88 10.90
N GLY A 96 -19.13 -18.86 11.33
CA GLY A 96 -19.33 -20.26 11.02
C GLY A 96 -18.29 -20.83 10.07
N GLU A 97 -17.15 -21.22 10.64
CA GLU A 97 -16.57 -22.52 10.28
C GLU A 97 -16.76 -23.44 11.51
N PRO A 98 -17.27 -24.67 11.31
CA PRO A 98 -17.58 -25.61 12.39
C PRO A 98 -16.34 -26.12 13.14
#